data_AF-A0A533YGJ2-F1
#
_entry.id   AF-A0A533YGJ2-F1
#
_cell.length_a   1.000
_cell.length_b   1.000
_cell.length_c   1.000
_cell.angle_alpha   90.00
_cell.angle_beta   90.00
_cell.angle_gamma   90.00
#
_symmetry.space_group_name_H-M   'P 1'
#
loop_
_entity.id
_entity.type
_entity.pdbx_description
1 polymer ?
#
loop_
_entity_poly.entity_id
_entity_poly.type
_entity_poly.pdbx_seq_one_letter_code
_entity_poly.pdbx_strand_id
1 'polypeptide(L)'
;MSDFHQNGVVTVLHRLGPPNVDQLEEELQRHATVNPIALVLPSLYAELQRPALKTIVETLKEVRYLNEIVISLDRASALEFRLAKEYFSALPQRVRLIWNDGARIQDILKLLVSHEIDVGLPGKGRGCWTAFGYVLARRQSKAIALHDCDVLSYNREYLARLCYPIANPNLGYEFCKGYYSRVTDRLHGRVTRLFITPLIRSLQQLVGPHPLLTFLDSFRYPLAGEFAMVRDLAWINRIPGDWGLEVGVLAEVYRNCALRRICQADIADAYEHKHQALSADNPNAGLLKMCMDITKSLFRNLASEGVVLSEGLLKTLQATYLQAAQEAISRYENDAAINSLKFDRHQERTAVEAFLKGLKLATDGFLEDPLGVPMISNWSRVAAAVPDIFGLLIEAVEEDHEWNPAAEAEQARA
;
A
#
# COMPACT_ATOMS: atom_id res chain seq x y z
N MET A 1 4.30 30.83 9.26
CA MET A 1 4.91 30.41 7.98
C MET A 1 4.82 28.90 7.93
N SER A 2 4.22 28.33 6.90
CA SER A 2 4.30 26.89 6.64
C SER A 2 5.73 26.54 6.24
N ASP A 3 6.25 25.43 6.75
CA ASP A 3 7.54 24.89 6.33
C ASP A 3 7.38 24.17 4.98
N PHE A 4 8.21 24.54 4.00
CA PHE A 4 8.25 23.97 2.65
C PHE A 4 9.62 23.34 2.35
N HIS A 5 10.41 23.08 3.39
CA HIS A 5 11.74 22.50 3.29
C HIS A 5 11.73 21.15 2.54
N GLN A 6 12.61 21.04 1.56
CA GLN A 6 12.89 19.81 0.83
C GLN A 6 14.10 19.13 1.48
N ASN A 7 13.91 17.91 1.97
CA ASN A 7 14.98 17.12 2.58
C ASN A 7 14.97 15.70 2.02
N GLY A 8 16.13 15.05 2.03
CA GLY A 8 16.31 13.70 1.50
C GLY A 8 16.38 13.66 -0.01
N VAL A 9 16.20 12.45 -0.57
CA VAL A 9 16.32 12.19 -2.00
C VAL A 9 14.97 12.14 -2.74
N VAL A 10 13.86 12.28 -2.01
CA VAL A 10 12.49 12.21 -2.53
C VAL A 10 11.84 13.58 -2.47
N THR A 11 11.30 14.06 -3.59
CA THR A 11 10.65 15.38 -3.64
C THR A 11 9.37 15.39 -2.80
N VAL A 12 9.15 16.46 -2.03
CA VAL A 12 7.99 16.64 -1.15
C VAL A 12 7.05 17.70 -1.71
N LEU A 13 5.84 17.29 -2.10
CA LEU A 13 4.78 18.17 -2.59
C LEU A 13 3.87 18.57 -1.42
N HIS A 14 4.26 19.65 -0.74
CA HIS A 14 3.58 20.18 0.44
C HIS A 14 2.17 20.73 0.11
N ARG A 15 1.28 20.71 1.11
CA ARG A 15 0.01 21.46 1.05
C ARG A 15 0.27 22.90 1.51
N LEU A 16 0.37 23.82 0.55
CA LEU A 16 0.70 25.24 0.81
C LEU A 16 -0.45 26.15 0.36
N GLY A 17 -0.78 27.14 1.19
CA GLY A 17 -1.85 28.09 0.89
C GLY A 17 -3.26 27.55 1.13
N PRO A 18 -4.29 28.25 0.62
CA PRO A 18 -5.68 27.79 0.74
C PRO A 18 -5.92 26.51 -0.07
N PRO A 19 -6.90 25.66 0.33
CA PRO A 19 -7.27 24.48 -0.44
C PRO A 19 -7.66 24.83 -1.89
N ASN A 20 -7.17 24.04 -2.84
CA ASN A 20 -7.35 24.28 -4.28
C ASN A 20 -7.87 23.04 -5.04
N VAL A 21 -8.69 22.23 -4.36
CA VAL A 21 -9.17 20.93 -4.86
C VAL A 21 -9.86 21.06 -6.22
N ASP A 22 -10.79 22.01 -6.37
CA ASP A 22 -11.54 22.18 -7.62
C ASP A 22 -10.63 22.49 -8.82
N GLN A 23 -9.58 23.28 -8.61
CA GLN A 23 -8.57 23.57 -9.64
C GLN A 23 -7.77 22.31 -10.00
N LEU A 24 -7.32 21.56 -8.98
CA LEU A 24 -6.59 20.30 -9.21
C LEU A 24 -7.45 19.32 -10.01
N GLU A 25 -8.74 19.22 -9.72
CA GLU A 25 -9.64 18.32 -10.42
C GLU A 25 -9.94 18.76 -11.86
N GLU A 26 -10.09 20.07 -12.12
CA GLU A 26 -10.23 20.59 -13.49
C GLU A 26 -8.98 20.26 -14.33
N GLU A 27 -7.79 20.48 -13.76
CA GLU A 27 -6.53 20.13 -14.40
C GLU A 27 -6.38 18.62 -14.60
N LEU A 28 -6.76 17.81 -13.61
CA LEU A 28 -6.77 16.35 -13.71
C LEU A 28 -7.71 15.85 -14.79
N GLN A 29 -8.90 16.44 -14.97
CA GLN A 29 -9.79 16.07 -16.07
C GLN A 29 -9.11 16.29 -17.43
N ARG A 30 -8.38 17.41 -17.60
CA ARG A 30 -7.59 17.66 -18.81
C ARG A 30 -6.47 16.64 -18.95
N HIS A 31 -5.71 16.40 -17.89
CA HIS A 31 -4.57 15.47 -17.92
C HIS A 31 -4.99 14.01 -18.13
N ALA A 32 -6.15 13.59 -17.62
CA ALA A 32 -6.70 12.26 -17.77
C ALA A 32 -6.99 11.91 -19.24
N THR A 33 -7.15 12.89 -20.13
CA THR A 33 -7.25 12.64 -21.58
C THR A 33 -5.95 12.09 -22.18
N VAL A 34 -4.80 12.50 -21.63
CA VAL A 34 -3.47 12.04 -22.06
C VAL A 34 -3.01 10.84 -21.23
N ASN A 35 -3.23 10.90 -19.93
CA ASN A 35 -2.84 9.90 -18.94
C ASN A 35 -4.08 9.44 -18.14
N PRO A 36 -4.93 8.56 -18.70
CA PRO A 36 -6.13 8.09 -18.02
C PRO A 36 -5.78 7.35 -16.72
N ILE A 37 -6.61 7.53 -15.70
CA ILE A 37 -6.32 7.14 -14.32
C ILE A 37 -7.24 5.99 -13.90
N ALA A 38 -6.65 4.87 -13.48
CA ALA A 38 -7.36 3.81 -12.76
C ALA A 38 -7.22 4.05 -11.25
N LEU A 39 -8.31 3.88 -10.51
CA LEU A 39 -8.27 3.78 -9.05
C LEU A 39 -8.46 2.31 -8.64
N VAL A 40 -7.51 1.78 -7.88
CA VAL A 40 -7.57 0.43 -7.29
C VAL A 40 -7.94 0.54 -5.82
N LEU A 41 -8.96 -0.22 -5.42
CA LEU A 41 -9.46 -0.28 -4.05
C LEU A 41 -9.41 -1.74 -3.55
N PRO A 42 -8.36 -2.15 -2.83
CA PRO A 42 -8.34 -3.44 -2.16
C PRO A 42 -9.34 -3.42 -0.99
N SER A 43 -10.27 -4.38 -0.98
CA SER A 43 -11.33 -4.42 0.02
C SER A 43 -11.65 -5.84 0.48
N LEU A 44 -11.95 -5.97 1.77
CA LEU A 44 -12.61 -7.16 2.30
C LEU A 44 -14.12 -6.97 2.22
N TYR A 45 -14.88 -8.04 1.95
CA TYR A 45 -16.35 -7.93 1.97
C TYR A 45 -16.90 -7.34 3.30
N ALA A 46 -16.28 -7.67 4.43
CA ALA A 46 -16.63 -7.16 5.75
C ALA A 46 -16.51 -5.62 5.89
N GLU A 47 -15.90 -4.92 4.93
CA GLU A 47 -15.79 -3.46 4.91
C GLU A 47 -17.01 -2.77 4.32
N LEU A 48 -17.82 -3.45 3.49
CA LEU A 48 -19.04 -2.88 2.90
C LEU A 48 -20.07 -2.45 3.94
N GLN A 49 -20.04 -3.07 5.12
CA GLN A 49 -20.90 -2.74 6.24
C GLN A 49 -20.36 -1.59 7.11
N ARG A 50 -19.19 -1.03 6.78
CA ARG A 50 -18.52 -0.02 7.60
C ARG A 50 -18.77 1.40 7.07
N PRO A 51 -18.80 2.42 7.97
CA PRO A 51 -18.97 3.81 7.56
C PRO A 51 -17.90 4.33 6.61
N ALA A 52 -16.64 3.89 6.77
CA ALA A 52 -15.50 4.32 5.95
C ALA A 52 -15.77 4.14 4.45
N LEU A 53 -16.11 2.92 4.03
CA LEU A 53 -16.34 2.61 2.62
C LEU A 53 -17.55 3.34 2.04
N LYS A 54 -18.59 3.57 2.85
CA LYS A 54 -19.73 4.40 2.45
C LYS A 54 -19.29 5.83 2.13
N THR A 55 -18.50 6.45 3.00
CA THR A 55 -17.94 7.79 2.77
C THR A 55 -17.07 7.83 1.51
N ILE A 56 -16.24 6.80 1.30
CA ILE A 56 -15.40 6.66 0.10
C ILE A 56 -16.27 6.62 -1.15
N VAL A 57 -17.29 5.76 -1.21
CA VAL A 57 -18.17 5.64 -2.38
C VAL A 57 -18.93 6.94 -2.67
N GLU A 58 -19.52 7.58 -1.65
CA GLU A 58 -20.20 8.87 -1.85
C GLU A 58 -19.23 9.95 -2.37
N THR A 59 -18.02 10.01 -1.83
CA THR A 59 -16.97 10.94 -2.30
C THR A 59 -16.59 10.66 -3.75
N LEU A 60 -16.43 9.38 -4.12
CA LEU A 60 -16.03 8.98 -5.45
C LEU A 60 -17.09 9.26 -6.52
N LYS A 61 -18.38 9.35 -6.17
CA LYS A 61 -19.43 9.77 -7.14
C LYS A 61 -19.18 11.16 -7.72
N GLU A 62 -18.48 12.02 -6.98
CA GLU A 62 -18.15 13.38 -7.42
C GLU A 62 -16.87 13.43 -8.28
N VAL A 63 -16.06 12.38 -8.29
CA VAL A 63 -14.75 12.37 -8.95
C VAL A 63 -14.88 12.05 -10.44
N ARG A 64 -14.63 13.04 -11.31
CA ARG A 64 -14.88 12.93 -12.76
C ARG A 64 -13.66 12.61 -13.63
N TYR A 65 -12.45 12.65 -13.08
CA TYR A 65 -11.20 12.44 -13.83
C TYR A 65 -10.75 10.97 -13.87
N LEU A 66 -11.47 10.05 -13.21
CA LEU A 66 -11.15 8.63 -13.20
C LEU A 66 -11.68 7.95 -14.47
N ASN A 67 -10.82 7.19 -15.14
CA ASN A 67 -11.19 6.36 -16.27
C ASN A 67 -11.91 5.09 -15.82
N GLU A 68 -11.41 4.44 -14.76
CA GLU A 68 -12.01 3.24 -14.20
C GLU A 68 -11.70 3.09 -12.70
N ILE A 69 -12.56 2.33 -12.02
CA ILE A 69 -12.37 1.92 -10.63
C ILE A 69 -12.36 0.39 -10.59
N VAL A 70 -11.28 -0.17 -10.05
CA VAL A 70 -11.10 -1.62 -9.89
C VAL A 70 -11.11 -1.97 -8.41
N ILE A 71 -12.13 -2.67 -7.98
CA ILE A 71 -12.26 -3.18 -6.61
C ILE A 71 -11.65 -4.58 -6.56
N SER A 72 -10.60 -4.78 -5.78
CA SER A 72 -10.07 -6.12 -5.49
C SER A 72 -10.77 -6.66 -4.25
N LEU A 73 -11.75 -7.55 -4.43
CA LEU A 73 -12.56 -8.08 -3.34
C LEU A 73 -12.01 -9.42 -2.83
N ASP A 74 -11.55 -9.42 -1.58
CA ASP A 74 -11.09 -10.60 -0.85
C ASP A 74 -12.12 -11.07 0.19
N ARG A 75 -12.11 -12.36 0.47
CA ARG A 75 -12.95 -13.07 1.45
C ARG A 75 -14.44 -12.84 1.24
N ALA A 76 -14.90 -13.14 0.02
CA ALA A 76 -16.30 -13.05 -0.34
C ALA A 76 -16.82 -14.40 -0.88
N SER A 77 -18.00 -14.82 -0.42
CA SER A 77 -18.79 -15.86 -1.06
C SER A 77 -19.49 -15.34 -2.33
N ALA A 78 -20.08 -16.23 -3.11
CA ALA A 78 -20.85 -15.88 -4.31
C ALA A 78 -21.99 -14.88 -4.03
N LEU A 79 -22.70 -15.04 -2.90
CA LEU A 79 -23.76 -14.11 -2.50
C LEU A 79 -23.18 -12.73 -2.15
N GLU A 80 -22.10 -12.72 -1.38
CA GLU A 80 -21.44 -11.50 -0.94
C GLU A 80 -20.80 -10.72 -2.10
N PHE A 81 -20.22 -11.42 -3.08
CA PHE A 81 -19.74 -10.81 -4.31
C PHE A 81 -20.87 -10.12 -5.10
N ARG A 82 -22.05 -10.74 -5.20
CA ARG A 82 -23.22 -10.11 -5.86
C ARG A 82 -23.69 -8.86 -5.13
N LEU A 83 -23.79 -8.93 -3.80
CA LEU A 83 -24.14 -7.77 -2.98
C LEU A 83 -23.10 -6.64 -3.13
N ALA A 84 -21.82 -6.99 -3.27
CA ALA A 84 -20.77 -6.03 -3.56
C ALA A 84 -20.93 -5.39 -4.95
N LYS A 85 -21.26 -6.17 -6.00
CA LYS A 85 -21.54 -5.62 -7.34
C LYS A 85 -22.66 -4.58 -7.27
N GLU A 86 -23.75 -4.90 -6.58
CA GLU A 86 -24.88 -3.98 -6.41
C GLU A 86 -24.46 -2.72 -5.65
N TYR A 87 -23.73 -2.88 -4.54
CA TYR A 87 -23.24 -1.77 -3.71
C TYR A 87 -22.39 -0.77 -4.52
N PHE A 88 -21.44 -1.26 -5.32
CA PHE A 88 -20.56 -0.40 -6.11
C PHE A 88 -21.17 0.08 -7.42
N SER A 89 -22.33 -0.44 -7.84
CA SER A 89 -23.05 0.03 -9.04
C SER A 89 -23.55 1.48 -8.91
N ALA A 90 -23.57 2.02 -7.68
CA ALA A 90 -23.88 3.41 -7.39
C ALA A 90 -22.82 4.42 -7.90
N LEU A 91 -21.63 3.95 -8.28
CA LEU A 91 -20.56 4.78 -8.83
C LEU A 91 -20.79 5.03 -10.33
N PRO A 92 -20.69 6.29 -10.80
CA PRO A 92 -20.94 6.63 -12.21
C PRO A 92 -19.81 6.23 -13.16
N GLN A 93 -18.62 5.90 -12.65
CA GLN A 93 -17.47 5.49 -13.45
C GLN A 93 -17.61 4.05 -13.94
N ARG A 94 -16.71 3.61 -14.83
CA ARG A 94 -16.56 2.19 -15.13
C ARG A 94 -16.03 1.47 -13.91
N VAL A 95 -16.85 0.63 -13.28
CA VAL A 95 -16.44 -0.17 -12.12
C VAL A 95 -16.35 -1.64 -12.47
N ARG A 96 -15.27 -2.29 -12.00
CA ARG A 96 -15.13 -3.74 -12.04
C ARG A 96 -14.67 -4.26 -10.69
N LEU A 97 -15.29 -5.37 -10.27
CA LEU A 97 -14.93 -6.09 -9.07
C LEU A 97 -14.19 -7.35 -9.48
N ILE A 98 -13.03 -7.58 -8.90
CA ILE A 98 -12.30 -8.84 -9.04
C ILE A 98 -12.67 -9.69 -7.84
N TRP A 99 -13.30 -10.84 -8.08
CA TRP A 99 -13.59 -11.81 -7.05
C TRP A 99 -12.38 -12.71 -6.82
N ASN A 100 -11.49 -12.32 -5.91
CA ASN A 100 -10.21 -13.03 -5.74
C ASN A 100 -10.40 -14.49 -5.32
N ASP A 101 -11.46 -14.80 -4.57
CA ASP A 101 -11.81 -16.17 -4.17
C ASP A 101 -12.69 -16.91 -5.19
N GLY A 102 -13.10 -16.23 -6.26
CA GLY A 102 -13.95 -16.78 -7.31
C GLY A 102 -13.24 -17.86 -8.13
N ALA A 103 -14.02 -18.83 -8.62
CA ALA A 103 -13.48 -20.00 -9.32
C ALA A 103 -12.58 -19.61 -10.50
N ARG A 104 -12.99 -18.63 -11.31
CA ARG A 104 -12.24 -18.19 -12.50
C ARG A 104 -10.88 -17.59 -12.15
N ILE A 105 -10.84 -16.69 -11.15
CA ILE A 105 -9.57 -16.13 -10.67
C ILE A 105 -8.70 -17.22 -10.03
N GLN A 106 -9.28 -18.12 -9.24
CA GLN A 106 -8.55 -19.24 -8.66
C GLN A 106 -7.95 -20.18 -9.72
N ASP A 107 -8.65 -20.41 -10.83
CA ASP A 107 -8.15 -21.24 -11.93
C ASP A 107 -7.00 -20.55 -12.68
N ILE A 108 -7.07 -19.23 -12.88
CA ILE A 108 -5.93 -18.45 -13.36
C ILE A 108 -4.73 -18.57 -12.42
N LEU A 109 -4.94 -18.42 -11.10
CA LEU A 109 -3.85 -18.55 -10.13
C LEU A 109 -3.22 -19.95 -10.15
N LYS A 110 -4.02 -21.01 -10.28
CA LYS A 110 -3.52 -22.39 -10.44
C LYS A 110 -2.72 -22.57 -11.74
N LEU A 111 -3.18 -21.99 -12.84
CA LEU A 111 -2.48 -21.97 -14.12
C LEU A 111 -1.10 -21.30 -14.00
N LEU A 112 -1.03 -20.19 -13.28
CA LEU A 112 0.25 -19.51 -13.03
C LEU A 112 1.20 -20.36 -12.19
N VAL A 113 0.69 -20.99 -11.12
CA VAL A 113 1.48 -21.91 -10.30
C VAL A 113 1.99 -23.11 -11.11
N SER A 114 1.20 -23.64 -12.06
CA SER A 114 1.65 -24.73 -12.93
C SER A 114 2.76 -24.33 -13.92
N HIS A 115 2.97 -23.03 -14.13
CA HIS A 115 4.07 -22.45 -14.90
C HIS A 115 5.21 -21.91 -14.01
N GLU A 116 5.28 -22.35 -12.75
CA GLU A 116 6.32 -21.91 -11.79
C GLU A 116 6.35 -20.39 -11.58
N ILE A 117 5.17 -19.77 -11.62
CA ILE A 117 4.97 -18.36 -11.29
C ILE A 117 4.53 -18.23 -9.84
N ASP A 118 5.34 -17.55 -9.04
CA ASP A 118 5.01 -17.20 -7.66
C ASP A 118 3.86 -16.19 -7.61
N VAL A 119 2.68 -16.64 -7.17
CA VAL A 119 1.49 -15.80 -6.97
C VAL A 119 1.34 -15.28 -5.53
N GLY A 120 2.28 -15.64 -4.66
CA GLY A 120 2.31 -15.26 -3.24
C GLY A 120 1.14 -15.79 -2.41
N LEU A 121 1.12 -15.40 -1.13
CA LEU A 121 0.10 -15.80 -0.18
C LEU A 121 -1.20 -14.99 -0.34
N PRO A 122 -2.36 -15.55 0.04
CA PRO A 122 -3.61 -14.80 0.12
C PRO A 122 -3.51 -13.57 1.03
N GLY A 123 -3.93 -12.41 0.53
CA GLY A 123 -3.97 -11.16 1.29
C GLY A 123 -3.98 -9.92 0.40
N LYS A 124 -3.93 -8.74 1.04
CA LYS A 124 -3.96 -7.42 0.39
C LYS A 124 -2.95 -7.32 -0.76
N GLY A 125 -1.72 -7.79 -0.56
CA GLY A 125 -0.67 -7.77 -1.59
C GLY A 125 -1.06 -8.52 -2.87
N ARG A 126 -1.58 -9.75 -2.73
CA ARG A 126 -2.05 -10.53 -3.88
C ARG A 126 -3.29 -9.91 -4.53
N GLY A 127 -4.23 -9.40 -3.74
CA GLY A 127 -5.40 -8.69 -4.28
C GLY A 127 -5.01 -7.46 -5.11
N CYS A 128 -4.08 -6.64 -4.59
CA CYS A 128 -3.54 -5.49 -5.32
C CYS A 128 -2.82 -5.92 -6.60
N TRP A 129 -2.01 -6.98 -6.53
CA TRP A 129 -1.32 -7.53 -7.70
C TRP A 129 -2.28 -8.00 -8.79
N THR A 130 -3.35 -8.71 -8.44
CA THR A 130 -4.40 -9.13 -9.40
C THR A 130 -5.09 -7.92 -10.02
N ALA A 131 -5.42 -6.90 -9.23
CA ALA A 131 -6.01 -5.65 -9.72
C ALA A 131 -5.09 -4.90 -10.68
N PHE A 132 -3.80 -4.79 -10.37
CA PHE A 132 -2.83 -4.22 -11.29
C PHE A 132 -2.74 -5.01 -12.59
N GLY A 133 -2.78 -6.34 -12.51
CA GLY A 133 -2.85 -7.22 -13.68
C GLY A 133 -4.04 -6.92 -14.57
N TYR A 134 -5.22 -6.73 -13.98
CA TYR A 134 -6.43 -6.42 -14.73
C TYR A 134 -6.34 -5.04 -15.39
N VAL A 135 -5.84 -4.02 -14.68
CA VAL A 135 -5.60 -2.68 -15.25
C VAL A 135 -4.59 -2.74 -16.40
N LEU A 136 -3.51 -3.51 -16.25
CA LEU A 136 -2.51 -3.77 -17.30
C LEU A 136 -3.14 -4.46 -18.51
N ALA A 137 -3.98 -5.48 -18.28
CA ALA A 137 -4.69 -6.23 -19.30
C ALA A 137 -5.57 -5.33 -20.16
N ARG A 138 -6.34 -4.43 -19.52
CA ARG A 138 -7.25 -3.50 -20.17
C ARG A 138 -6.53 -2.50 -21.07
N ARG A 139 -5.32 -2.07 -20.71
CA ARG A 139 -4.52 -1.05 -21.43
C ARG A 139 -5.25 0.29 -21.61
N GLN A 140 -6.27 0.57 -20.80
CA GLN A 140 -7.07 1.81 -20.89
C GLN A 140 -6.59 2.90 -19.93
N SER A 141 -5.78 2.53 -18.93
CA SER A 141 -5.24 3.47 -17.94
C SER A 141 -3.72 3.51 -18.02
N LYS A 142 -3.14 4.72 -17.89
CA LYS A 142 -1.68 4.96 -17.87
C LYS A 142 -1.16 5.27 -16.47
N ALA A 143 -2.03 5.76 -15.58
CA ALA A 143 -1.75 5.96 -14.17
C ALA A 143 -2.63 5.05 -13.33
N ILE A 144 -2.10 4.58 -12.20
CA ILE A 144 -2.78 3.73 -11.24
C ILE A 144 -2.64 4.39 -9.87
N ALA A 145 -3.75 4.75 -9.24
CA ALA A 145 -3.81 5.15 -7.84
C ALA A 145 -4.32 3.98 -6.99
N LEU A 146 -3.84 3.86 -5.77
CA LEU A 146 -4.32 2.88 -4.80
C LEU A 146 -4.67 3.60 -3.49
N HIS A 147 -5.86 3.34 -2.97
CA HIS A 147 -6.32 3.82 -1.67
C HIS A 147 -6.91 2.67 -0.84
N ASP A 148 -6.71 2.71 0.47
CA ASP A 148 -7.31 1.74 1.39
C ASP A 148 -8.81 2.02 1.59
N CYS A 149 -9.59 0.96 1.80
CA CYS A 149 -11.03 1.03 2.01
C CYS A 149 -11.46 1.28 3.48
N ASP A 150 -10.50 1.56 4.37
CA ASP A 150 -10.75 1.77 5.81
C ASP A 150 -10.47 3.20 6.31
N VAL A 151 -10.42 4.15 5.37
CA VAL A 151 -10.22 5.58 5.61
C VAL A 151 -11.53 6.25 6.01
N LEU A 152 -11.61 6.75 7.24
CA LEU A 152 -12.82 7.37 7.79
C LEU A 152 -12.97 8.84 7.37
N SER A 153 -11.85 9.55 7.23
CA SER A 153 -11.80 10.98 6.88
C SER A 153 -11.68 11.24 5.37
N TYR A 154 -12.07 10.27 4.54
CA TYR A 154 -11.79 10.29 3.10
C TYR A 154 -12.36 11.54 2.42
N ASN A 155 -11.54 12.18 1.57
CA ASN A 155 -11.86 13.42 0.88
C ASN A 155 -11.36 13.40 -0.57
N ARG A 156 -12.06 14.10 -1.47
CA ARG A 156 -11.66 14.34 -2.88
C ARG A 156 -10.22 14.82 -3.03
N GLU A 157 -9.77 15.70 -2.13
CA GLU A 157 -8.40 16.23 -2.12
C GLU A 157 -7.35 15.14 -2.05
N TYR A 158 -7.63 14.04 -1.32
CA TYR A 158 -6.66 12.97 -1.10
C TYR A 158 -6.26 12.36 -2.44
N LEU A 159 -7.27 12.00 -3.24
CA LEU A 159 -7.07 11.40 -4.54
C LEU A 159 -6.54 12.41 -5.56
N ALA A 160 -7.04 13.66 -5.53
CA ALA A 160 -6.60 14.69 -6.46
C ALA A 160 -5.09 14.96 -6.30
N ARG A 161 -4.64 15.19 -5.07
CA ARG A 161 -3.23 15.49 -4.78
C ARG A 161 -2.30 14.31 -5.04
N LEU A 162 -2.78 13.09 -4.82
CA LEU A 162 -2.01 11.87 -5.09
C LEU A 162 -1.84 11.61 -6.59
N CYS A 163 -2.90 11.79 -7.37
CA CYS A 163 -2.91 11.54 -8.81
C CYS A 163 -2.20 12.63 -9.61
N TYR A 164 -2.28 13.89 -9.17
CA TYR A 164 -1.77 15.05 -9.90
C TYR A 164 -0.32 14.91 -10.41
N PRO A 165 0.68 14.56 -9.58
CA PRO A 165 2.07 14.43 -10.06
C PRO A 165 2.28 13.35 -11.11
N ILE A 166 1.43 12.32 -11.13
CA ILE A 166 1.54 11.19 -12.07
C ILE A 166 0.78 11.47 -13.37
N ALA A 167 -0.41 12.05 -13.26
CA ALA A 167 -1.26 12.34 -14.41
C ALA A 167 -0.77 13.56 -15.20
N ASN A 168 -0.22 14.57 -14.53
CA ASN A 168 0.27 15.78 -15.18
C ASN A 168 1.51 15.49 -16.06
N PRO A 169 1.40 15.61 -17.40
CA PRO A 169 2.47 15.25 -18.32
C PRO A 169 3.72 16.16 -18.19
N ASN A 170 3.60 17.32 -17.55
CA ASN A 170 4.69 18.27 -17.38
C ASN A 170 5.55 18.02 -16.14
N LEU A 171 5.07 17.22 -15.18
CA LEU A 171 5.81 16.97 -13.94
C LEU A 171 6.77 15.78 -14.03
N GLY A 172 6.45 14.78 -14.87
CA GLY A 172 7.34 13.67 -15.18
C GLY A 172 7.58 12.69 -14.03
N TYR A 173 6.82 12.74 -12.93
CA TYR A 173 6.90 11.75 -11.86
C TYR A 173 6.32 10.40 -12.31
N GLU A 174 6.90 9.33 -11.82
CA GLU A 174 6.46 7.96 -12.06
C GLU A 174 5.84 7.31 -10.82
N PHE A 175 6.19 7.80 -9.62
CA PHE A 175 5.65 7.31 -8.36
C PHE A 175 5.41 8.47 -7.38
N CYS A 176 4.26 8.45 -6.73
CA CYS A 176 3.87 9.41 -5.70
C CYS A 176 3.33 8.67 -4.48
N LYS A 177 3.97 8.87 -3.32
CA LYS A 177 3.48 8.36 -2.03
C LYS A 177 2.63 9.42 -1.32
N GLY A 178 1.44 9.05 -0.85
CA GLY A 178 0.67 9.90 0.04
C GLY A 178 1.33 10.00 1.41
N TYR A 179 1.34 11.19 2.00
CA TYR A 179 1.75 11.39 3.38
C TYR A 179 0.79 12.30 4.11
N TYR A 180 0.62 12.07 5.42
CA TYR A 180 -0.38 12.76 6.23
C TYR A 180 -0.09 12.58 7.72
N SER A 181 -0.44 13.60 8.51
CA SER A 181 -0.44 13.49 9.97
C SER A 181 -1.63 12.69 10.48
N ARG A 182 -1.38 11.91 11.53
CA ARG A 182 -2.42 11.17 12.25
C ARG A 182 -2.46 11.62 13.70
N VAL A 183 -3.30 12.59 13.97
CA VAL A 183 -3.41 13.25 15.28
C VAL A 183 -4.89 13.43 15.62
N THR A 184 -5.25 13.07 16.86
CA THR A 184 -6.56 13.36 17.46
C THR A 184 -6.31 14.12 18.78
N ASP A 185 -6.87 13.66 19.91
CA ASP A 185 -6.40 14.01 21.25
C ASP A 185 -5.00 13.47 21.59
N ARG A 186 -4.35 12.74 20.67
CA ARG A 186 -3.05 12.09 20.83
C ARG A 186 -2.36 11.83 19.48
N LEU A 187 -1.08 11.48 19.52
CA LEU A 187 -0.27 11.09 18.36
C LEU A 187 -0.45 9.60 18.00
N HIS A 188 -0.82 9.30 16.75
CA HIS A 188 -0.96 7.92 16.23
C HIS A 188 0.25 7.49 15.39
N GLY A 189 0.19 6.30 14.79
CA GLY A 189 1.24 5.83 13.88
C GLY A 189 2.48 5.24 14.58
N ARG A 190 2.29 4.52 15.70
CA ARG A 190 3.37 3.91 16.50
C ARG A 190 4.37 3.10 15.67
N VAL A 191 3.92 2.34 14.67
CA VAL A 191 4.82 1.53 13.83
C VAL A 191 5.76 2.44 13.01
N THR A 192 5.27 3.54 12.44
CA THR A 192 6.14 4.51 11.76
C THR A 192 7.06 5.20 12.77
N ARG A 193 6.47 5.80 13.81
CA ARG A 193 7.15 6.66 14.79
C ARG A 193 8.20 5.94 15.63
N LEU A 194 7.86 4.76 16.14
CA LEU A 194 8.63 4.07 17.17
C LEU A 194 9.28 2.78 16.68
N PHE A 195 8.91 2.28 15.49
CA PHE A 195 9.50 1.08 14.91
C PHE A 195 10.33 1.37 13.67
N ILE A 196 9.69 1.71 12.55
CA ILE A 196 10.34 1.89 11.25
C ILE A 196 11.41 2.97 11.26
N THR A 197 11.09 4.19 11.71
CA THR A 197 12.07 5.29 11.68
C THR A 197 13.27 4.99 12.58
N PRO A 198 13.11 4.53 13.83
CA PRO A 198 14.24 4.08 14.64
C PRO A 198 15.01 2.92 14.00
N LEU A 199 14.34 1.91 13.45
CA LEU A 199 14.97 0.73 12.85
C LEU A 199 15.84 1.10 11.64
N ILE A 200 15.32 1.92 10.72
CA ILE A 200 16.08 2.37 9.52
C ILE A 200 17.32 3.15 9.96
N ARG A 201 17.18 4.06 10.93
CA ARG A 201 18.31 4.87 11.42
C ARG A 201 19.34 4.04 12.18
N SER A 202 18.91 3.06 12.97
CA SER A 202 19.81 2.10 13.61
C SER A 202 20.55 1.25 12.59
N LEU A 203 19.89 0.82 11.51
CA LEU A 203 20.56 0.14 10.40
C LEU A 203 21.60 1.04 9.74
N GLN A 204 21.26 2.28 9.40
CA GLN A 204 22.21 3.25 8.83
C GLN A 204 23.44 3.48 9.72
N GLN A 205 23.25 3.50 11.05
CA GLN A 205 24.36 3.61 12.00
C GLN A 205 25.29 2.39 11.97
N LEU A 206 24.75 1.19 11.74
CA LEU A 206 25.51 -0.06 11.79
C LEU A 206 26.13 -0.45 10.45
N VAL A 207 25.41 -0.27 9.34
CA VAL A 207 25.88 -0.63 7.98
C VAL A 207 26.54 0.54 7.25
N GLY A 208 26.46 1.75 7.80
CA GLY A 208 26.92 2.98 7.16
C GLY A 208 25.91 3.57 6.17
N PRO A 209 26.30 4.62 5.42
CA PRO A 209 25.45 5.24 4.41
C PRO A 209 25.06 4.23 3.32
N HIS A 210 23.78 3.90 3.24
CA HIS A 210 23.25 2.99 2.23
C HIS A 210 22.11 3.67 1.44
N PRO A 211 22.20 3.74 0.09
CA PRO A 211 21.21 4.44 -0.73
C PRO A 211 19.76 4.01 -0.49
N LEU A 212 19.47 2.71 -0.39
CA LEU A 212 18.12 2.21 -0.08
C LEU A 212 17.62 2.71 1.30
N LEU A 213 18.47 2.73 2.33
CA LEU A 213 18.06 3.20 3.66
C LEU A 213 17.82 4.71 3.66
N THR A 214 18.67 5.48 2.98
CA THR A 214 18.47 6.92 2.79
C THR A 214 17.19 7.22 2.02
N PHE A 215 16.88 6.42 0.99
CA PHE A 215 15.63 6.51 0.25
C PHE A 215 14.42 6.25 1.15
N LEU A 216 14.43 5.18 1.94
CA LEU A 216 13.33 4.86 2.85
C LEU A 216 13.16 5.90 3.97
N ASP A 217 14.26 6.42 4.55
CA ASP A 217 14.22 7.50 5.57
C ASP A 217 13.77 8.86 4.98
N SER A 218 13.81 9.03 3.66
CA SER A 218 13.33 10.25 2.99
C SER A 218 11.80 10.34 2.94
N PHE A 219 11.07 9.24 3.10
CA PHE A 219 9.61 9.28 3.19
C PHE A 219 9.17 9.67 4.60
N ARG A 220 8.25 10.63 4.70
CA ARG A 220 7.68 11.04 6.00
C ARG A 220 6.84 9.92 6.62
N TYR A 221 6.11 9.17 5.79
CA TYR A 221 5.23 8.07 6.18
C TYR A 221 5.39 6.88 5.23
N PRO A 222 6.50 6.12 5.31
CA PRO A 222 6.77 5.01 4.38
C PRO A 222 5.72 3.89 4.44
N LEU A 223 4.96 3.80 5.53
CA LEU A 223 3.89 2.83 5.75
C LEU A 223 2.49 3.34 5.39
N ALA A 224 2.34 4.51 4.79
CA ALA A 224 1.03 4.95 4.26
C ALA A 224 0.56 3.96 3.19
N GLY A 225 -0.74 3.62 3.15
CA GLY A 225 -1.28 2.71 2.13
C GLY A 225 -1.38 3.37 0.75
N GLU A 226 -1.50 4.70 0.74
CA GLU A 226 -1.92 5.50 -0.40
C GLU A 226 -0.72 5.82 -1.30
N PHE A 227 -0.79 5.42 -2.56
CA PHE A 227 0.19 5.78 -3.58
C PHE A 227 -0.42 5.85 -4.97
N ALA A 228 0.23 6.58 -5.87
CA ALA A 228 -0.03 6.53 -7.29
C ALA A 228 1.25 6.23 -8.06
N MET A 229 1.11 5.56 -9.20
CA MET A 229 2.22 5.18 -10.05
C MET A 229 1.82 5.17 -11.52
N VAL A 230 2.81 5.29 -12.40
CA VAL A 230 2.61 4.95 -13.81
C VAL A 230 2.41 3.44 -13.97
N ARG A 231 1.63 3.05 -14.97
CA ARG A 231 1.34 1.66 -15.29
C ARG A 231 2.60 0.81 -15.46
N ASP A 232 3.67 1.38 -16.01
CA ASP A 232 4.90 0.64 -16.28
C ASP A 232 5.61 0.17 -15.00
N LEU A 233 5.44 0.86 -13.88
CA LEU A 233 5.90 0.36 -12.58
C LEU A 233 5.09 -0.87 -12.13
N ALA A 234 3.79 -0.89 -12.39
CA ALA A 234 2.95 -2.07 -12.12
C ALA A 234 3.35 -3.29 -12.97
N TRP A 235 3.91 -3.05 -14.16
CA TRP A 235 4.39 -4.10 -15.07
C TRP A 235 5.66 -4.80 -14.54
N ILE A 236 6.60 -4.03 -13.98
CA ILE A 236 7.94 -4.53 -13.62
C ILE A 236 8.15 -4.76 -12.12
N ASN A 237 7.39 -4.09 -11.25
CA ASN A 237 7.53 -4.24 -9.81
C ASN A 237 7.01 -5.61 -9.35
N ARG A 238 7.78 -6.27 -8.50
CA ARG A 238 7.31 -7.41 -7.71
C ARG A 238 6.49 -6.90 -6.53
N ILE A 239 5.38 -7.56 -6.23
CA ILE A 239 4.50 -7.14 -5.14
C ILE A 239 4.69 -8.08 -3.94
N PRO A 240 5.00 -7.58 -2.73
CA PRO A 240 4.99 -8.41 -1.53
C PRO A 240 3.56 -8.93 -1.25
N GLY A 241 3.42 -10.22 -0.94
CA GLY A 241 2.12 -10.83 -0.62
C GLY A 241 1.63 -10.56 0.82
N ASP A 242 2.46 -9.97 1.67
CA ASP A 242 2.24 -9.80 3.12
C ASP A 242 2.05 -8.31 3.52
N TRP A 243 2.11 -8.01 4.83
CA TRP A 243 2.07 -6.64 5.36
C TRP A 243 3.34 -5.83 5.07
N GLY A 244 4.31 -6.42 4.35
CA GLY A 244 5.44 -5.72 3.79
C GLY A 244 5.11 -5.00 2.48
N LEU A 245 3.85 -4.96 2.04
CA LEU A 245 3.43 -4.30 0.79
C LEU A 245 3.99 -2.89 0.69
N GLU A 246 3.79 -2.04 1.69
CA GLU A 246 4.17 -0.63 1.63
C GLU A 246 5.69 -0.45 1.53
N VAL A 247 6.47 -1.18 2.34
CA VAL A 247 7.95 -1.11 2.31
C VAL A 247 8.53 -1.80 1.08
N GLY A 248 7.99 -2.94 0.68
CA GLY A 248 8.48 -3.70 -0.45
C GLY A 248 8.15 -3.05 -1.79
N VAL A 249 7.00 -2.38 -1.91
CA VAL A 249 6.71 -1.50 -3.07
C VAL A 249 7.73 -0.37 -3.13
N LEU A 250 8.06 0.28 -2.03
CA LEU A 250 9.12 1.31 -2.02
C LEU A 250 10.47 0.74 -2.45
N ALA A 251 10.84 -0.46 -2.00
CA ALA A 251 12.09 -1.10 -2.41
C ALA A 251 12.13 -1.45 -3.91
N GLU A 252 11.01 -1.86 -4.50
CA GLU A 252 10.92 -2.12 -5.94
C GLU A 252 10.89 -0.83 -6.76
N VAL A 253 10.20 0.21 -6.27
CA VAL A 253 10.26 1.55 -6.88
C VAL A 253 11.69 2.09 -6.86
N TYR A 254 12.42 1.91 -5.76
CA TYR A 254 13.84 2.28 -5.69
C TYR A 254 14.69 1.58 -6.75
N ARG A 255 14.44 0.29 -7.00
CA ARG A 255 15.16 -0.49 -8.03
C ARG A 255 14.80 -0.09 -9.46
N ASN A 256 13.53 0.24 -9.69
CA ASN A 256 12.96 0.33 -11.04
C ASN A 256 12.68 1.77 -11.50
N CYS A 257 12.82 2.77 -10.63
CA CYS A 257 12.51 4.17 -10.91
C CYS A 257 13.68 5.09 -10.53
N ALA A 258 13.97 6.06 -11.39
CA ALA A 258 14.98 7.08 -11.08
C ALA A 258 14.50 7.99 -9.93
N LEU A 259 15.35 8.23 -8.93
CA LEU A 259 15.01 9.00 -7.72
C LEU A 259 14.33 10.36 -8.01
N ARG A 260 14.78 11.08 -9.04
CA ARG A 260 14.20 12.37 -9.47
C ARG A 260 12.75 12.28 -9.97
N ARG A 261 12.28 11.08 -10.31
CA ARG A 261 10.91 10.80 -10.78
C ARG A 261 10.03 10.24 -9.66
N ILE A 262 10.51 10.28 -8.41
CA ILE A 262 9.78 9.84 -7.23
C ILE A 262 9.45 11.07 -6.37
N CYS A 263 8.19 11.19 -5.97
CA CYS A 263 7.74 12.19 -5.02
C CYS A 263 6.88 11.60 -3.91
N GLN A 264 6.60 12.44 -2.92
CA GLN A 264 5.55 12.23 -1.93
C GLN A 264 4.70 13.48 -1.84
N ALA A 265 3.38 13.32 -1.69
CA ALA A 265 2.43 14.43 -1.62
C ALA A 265 1.74 14.46 -0.27
N ASP A 266 1.65 15.67 0.29
CA ASP A 266 0.81 15.95 1.46
C ASP A 266 -0.65 15.79 1.03
N ILE A 267 -1.35 14.77 1.51
CA ILE A 267 -2.73 14.52 1.05
C ILE A 267 -3.78 14.90 2.09
N ALA A 268 -3.41 15.11 3.36
CA ALA A 268 -4.38 15.35 4.43
C ALA A 268 -3.77 16.06 5.64
N ASP A 269 -4.60 16.90 6.30
CA ASP A 269 -4.29 17.50 7.61
C ASP A 269 -4.44 16.47 8.74
N ALA A 270 -5.67 15.94 8.83
CA ALA A 270 -6.06 14.92 9.79
C ALA A 270 -6.53 13.71 9.01
N TYR A 271 -5.79 12.61 9.18
CA TYR A 271 -6.10 11.34 8.56
C TYR A 271 -6.53 10.34 9.63
N GLU A 272 -7.79 9.91 9.58
CA GLU A 272 -8.33 8.90 10.47
C GLU A 272 -8.62 7.61 9.69
N HIS A 273 -8.09 6.51 10.21
CA HIS A 273 -8.29 5.17 9.65
C HIS A 273 -8.46 4.18 10.80
N LYS A 274 -8.86 2.95 10.49
CA LYS A 274 -9.08 1.93 11.52
C LYS A 274 -7.80 1.61 12.30
N HIS A 275 -7.86 1.77 13.62
CA HIS A 275 -6.75 1.41 14.51
C HIS A 275 -6.64 -0.10 14.71
N GLN A 276 -5.44 -0.63 14.50
CA GLN A 276 -5.11 -2.02 14.80
C GLN A 276 -4.64 -2.16 16.25
N ALA A 277 -5.04 -3.25 16.90
CA ALA A 277 -4.57 -3.56 18.25
C ALA A 277 -3.09 -3.96 18.23
N LEU A 278 -2.37 -3.66 19.33
CA LEU A 278 -0.95 -4.00 19.49
C LEU A 278 -0.70 -5.52 19.40
N SER A 279 -1.62 -6.33 19.94
CA SER A 279 -1.57 -7.80 19.95
C SER A 279 -0.22 -8.36 20.40
N ALA A 280 0.32 -7.88 21.52
CA ALA A 280 1.67 -8.21 22.02
C ALA A 280 1.94 -9.72 22.24
N ASP A 281 0.88 -10.50 22.48
CA ASP A 281 0.97 -11.92 22.78
C ASP A 281 0.72 -12.84 21.58
N ASN A 282 0.32 -12.30 20.42
CA ASN A 282 0.02 -13.09 19.24
C ASN A 282 0.93 -12.69 18.05
N PRO A 283 2.01 -13.46 17.78
CA PRO A 283 2.90 -13.23 16.63
C PRO A 283 2.19 -13.26 15.27
N ASN A 284 1.00 -13.85 15.18
CA ASN A 284 0.24 -13.98 13.94
C ASN A 284 -0.85 -12.89 13.78
N ALA A 285 -0.92 -11.90 14.66
CA ALA A 285 -1.93 -10.85 14.61
C ALA A 285 -1.42 -9.45 14.99
N GLY A 286 -2.17 -8.43 14.59
CA GLY A 286 -1.97 -7.04 14.99
C GLY A 286 -0.60 -6.46 14.60
N LEU A 287 -0.14 -5.49 15.39
CA LEU A 287 1.09 -4.75 15.09
C LEU A 287 2.37 -5.59 15.20
N LEU A 288 2.37 -6.66 16.02
CA LEU A 288 3.53 -7.54 16.16
C LEU A 288 3.84 -8.27 14.85
N LYS A 289 2.82 -8.87 14.22
CA LYS A 289 2.96 -9.51 12.90
C LYS A 289 3.46 -8.50 11.86
N MET A 290 2.86 -7.30 11.83
CA MET A 290 3.26 -6.24 10.90
C MET A 290 4.75 -5.90 11.04
N CYS A 291 5.25 -5.77 12.28
CA CYS A 291 6.67 -5.49 12.53
C CYS A 291 7.58 -6.62 12.04
N MET A 292 7.16 -7.88 12.21
CA MET A 292 7.91 -9.04 11.72
C MET A 292 7.99 -9.05 10.19
N ASP A 293 6.86 -8.88 9.51
CA ASP A 293 6.77 -8.88 8.04
C ASP A 293 7.61 -7.73 7.45
N ILE A 294 7.49 -6.53 8.03
CA ILE A 294 8.31 -5.36 7.68
C ILE A 294 9.81 -5.64 7.83
N THR A 295 10.22 -6.20 8.97
CA THR A 295 11.64 -6.47 9.24
C THR A 295 12.22 -7.46 8.25
N LYS A 296 11.50 -8.58 8.02
CA LYS A 296 11.90 -9.59 7.04
C LYS A 296 11.97 -9.00 5.64
N SER A 297 11.02 -8.16 5.26
CA SER A 297 11.05 -7.43 3.99
C SER A 297 12.29 -6.53 3.88
N LEU A 298 12.58 -5.74 4.91
CA LEU A 298 13.74 -4.84 4.92
C LEU A 298 15.07 -5.61 4.83
N PHE A 299 15.25 -6.67 5.62
CA PHE A 299 16.46 -7.49 5.60
C PHE A 299 16.68 -8.17 4.25
N ARG A 300 15.63 -8.74 3.66
CA ARG A 300 15.71 -9.35 2.32
C ARG A 300 16.09 -8.34 1.24
N ASN A 301 15.52 -7.14 1.30
CA ASN A 301 15.86 -6.08 0.36
C ASN A 301 17.31 -5.61 0.52
N LEU A 302 17.80 -5.43 1.75
CA LEU A 302 19.20 -5.10 1.99
C LEU A 302 20.14 -6.22 1.55
N ALA A 303 19.82 -7.47 1.83
CA ALA A 303 20.60 -8.63 1.38
C ALA A 303 20.64 -8.72 -0.15
N SER A 304 19.53 -8.41 -0.83
CA SER A 304 19.48 -8.36 -2.30
C SER A 304 20.33 -7.23 -2.89
N GLU A 305 20.56 -6.15 -2.13
CA GLU A 305 21.50 -5.06 -2.47
C GLU A 305 22.95 -5.38 -2.05
N GLY A 306 23.22 -6.59 -1.54
CA GLY A 306 24.56 -7.05 -1.17
C GLY A 306 24.99 -6.71 0.26
N VAL A 307 24.09 -6.24 1.13
CA VAL A 307 24.41 -5.96 2.53
C VAL A 307 24.55 -7.26 3.33
N VAL A 308 25.69 -7.44 3.98
CA VAL A 308 25.95 -8.61 4.85
C VAL A 308 25.35 -8.37 6.24
N LEU A 309 24.24 -9.03 6.53
CA LEU A 309 23.55 -8.98 7.82
C LEU A 309 23.95 -10.17 8.69
N SER A 310 25.13 -10.09 9.33
CA SER A 310 25.62 -11.16 10.22
C SER A 310 24.83 -11.24 11.52
N GLU A 311 24.85 -12.41 12.17
CA GLU A 311 24.22 -12.60 13.49
C GLU A 311 24.70 -11.57 14.52
N GLY A 312 26.00 -11.26 14.54
CA GLY A 312 26.56 -10.22 15.42
C GLY A 312 25.96 -8.85 15.14
N LEU A 313 25.87 -8.45 13.88
CA LEU A 313 25.25 -7.18 13.48
C LEU A 313 23.78 -7.10 13.88
N LEU A 314 23.02 -8.17 13.63
CA LEU A 314 21.58 -8.22 13.95
C LEU A 314 21.32 -8.23 15.47
N LYS A 315 22.21 -8.83 16.27
CA LYS A 315 22.17 -8.71 17.74
C LYS A 315 22.44 -7.27 18.20
N THR A 316 23.45 -6.61 17.63
CA THR A 316 23.73 -5.19 17.93
C THR A 316 22.56 -4.30 17.51
N LEU A 317 21.93 -4.58 16.36
CA LEU A 317 20.76 -3.85 15.87
C LEU A 317 19.63 -3.80 16.89
N GLN A 318 19.36 -4.90 17.61
CA GLN A 318 18.32 -4.93 18.64
C GLN A 318 18.57 -3.89 19.75
N ALA A 319 19.82 -3.78 20.22
CA ALA A 319 20.20 -2.82 21.25
C ALA A 319 20.18 -1.37 20.72
N THR A 320 20.72 -1.13 19.51
CA THR A 320 20.73 0.18 18.87
C THR A 320 19.32 0.69 18.58
N TYR A 321 18.44 -0.21 18.09
CA TYR A 321 17.02 0.08 17.87
C TYR A 321 16.33 0.49 19.17
N LEU A 322 16.53 -0.27 20.26
CA LEU A 322 15.89 0.02 21.53
C LEU A 322 16.26 1.42 22.05
N GLN A 323 17.53 1.79 21.96
CA GLN A 323 18.01 3.13 22.32
C GLN A 323 17.34 4.20 21.44
N ALA A 324 17.35 4.04 20.11
CA ALA A 324 16.76 4.98 19.18
C ALA A 324 15.23 5.14 19.38
N ALA A 325 14.53 4.05 19.69
CA ALA A 325 13.10 4.06 19.97
C ALA A 325 12.79 4.77 21.31
N GLN A 326 13.61 4.60 22.34
CA GLN A 326 13.47 5.32 23.61
C GLN A 326 13.67 6.83 23.44
N GLU A 327 14.65 7.24 22.63
CA GLU A 327 14.84 8.65 22.27
C GLU A 327 13.64 9.20 21.48
N ALA A 328 13.10 8.41 20.55
CA ALA A 328 11.91 8.78 19.79
C ALA A 328 10.71 9.01 20.72
N ILE A 329 10.49 8.16 21.75
CA ILE A 329 9.45 8.37 22.76
C ILE A 329 9.59 9.75 23.41
N SER A 330 10.79 10.13 23.85
CA SER A 330 11.01 11.44 24.48
C SER A 330 10.78 12.62 23.53
N ARG A 331 11.13 12.48 22.24
CA ARG A 331 10.83 13.51 21.23
C ARG A 331 9.33 13.68 21.03
N TYR A 332 8.58 12.58 20.90
CA TYR A 332 7.13 12.63 20.75
C TYR A 332 6.39 13.02 22.03
N GLU A 333 6.94 12.75 23.21
CA GLU A 333 6.44 13.24 24.49
C GLU A 333 6.51 14.78 24.54
N ASN A 334 7.64 15.35 24.14
CA ASN A 334 7.82 16.80 24.08
C ASN A 334 6.90 17.45 23.03
N ASP A 335 6.77 16.82 21.85
CA ASP A 335 5.87 17.28 20.78
C ASP A 335 4.40 17.21 21.21
N ALA A 336 3.99 16.15 21.91
CA ALA A 336 2.66 16.06 22.49
C ALA A 336 2.43 17.13 23.57
N ALA A 337 3.42 17.39 24.43
CA ALA A 337 3.31 18.35 25.52
C ALA A 337 3.10 19.79 25.03
N ILE A 338 3.86 20.25 24.04
CA ILE A 338 3.69 21.61 23.49
C ILE A 338 2.34 21.78 22.77
N ASN A 339 1.82 20.70 22.18
CA ASN A 339 0.53 20.68 21.49
C ASN A 339 -0.66 20.32 22.39
N SER A 340 -0.45 20.20 23.72
CA SER A 340 -1.49 19.81 24.69
C SER A 340 -2.20 18.49 24.38
N LEU A 341 -1.48 17.54 23.77
CA LEU A 341 -1.98 16.21 23.45
C LEU A 341 -1.77 15.23 24.62
N LYS A 342 -2.65 14.24 24.74
CA LYS A 342 -2.47 13.15 25.70
C LYS A 342 -1.34 12.24 25.24
N PHE A 343 -0.43 11.92 26.16
CA PHE A 343 0.69 11.03 25.89
C PHE A 343 0.89 10.05 27.06
N ASP A 344 0.75 8.75 26.78
CA ASP A 344 0.97 7.69 27.76
C ASP A 344 2.34 7.05 27.51
N ARG A 345 3.34 7.55 28.25
CA ARG A 345 4.72 7.07 28.13
C ARG A 345 4.87 5.58 28.44
N HIS A 346 4.06 5.04 29.36
CA HIS A 346 4.10 3.62 29.69
C HIS A 346 3.63 2.79 28.51
N GLN A 347 2.50 3.13 27.90
CA GLN A 347 2.00 2.45 26.71
C GLN A 347 2.96 2.52 25.52
N GLU A 348 3.61 3.67 25.27
CA GLU A 348 4.59 3.78 24.18
C GLU A 348 5.81 2.87 24.44
N ARG A 349 6.25 2.73 25.70
CA ARG A 349 7.33 1.79 26.08
C ARG A 349 6.91 0.33 25.89
N THR A 350 5.72 -0.05 26.35
CA THR A 350 5.18 -1.40 26.14
C THR A 350 5.08 -1.74 24.65
N ALA A 351 4.72 -0.77 23.81
CA ALA A 351 4.71 -0.96 22.36
C ALA A 351 6.13 -1.22 21.81
N VAL A 352 7.14 -0.46 22.25
CA VAL A 352 8.54 -0.66 21.84
C VAL A 352 9.07 -2.03 22.28
N GLU A 353 8.72 -2.50 23.47
CA GLU A 353 9.08 -3.85 23.95
C GLU A 353 8.46 -4.94 23.06
N ALA A 354 7.19 -4.79 22.68
CA ALA A 354 6.55 -5.69 21.73
C ALA A 354 7.23 -5.66 20.35
N PHE A 355 7.58 -4.48 19.85
CA PHE A 355 8.31 -4.33 18.58
C PHE A 355 9.70 -4.94 18.62
N LEU A 356 10.43 -4.81 19.74
CA LEU A 356 11.72 -5.46 19.94
C LEU A 356 11.60 -6.99 19.91
N LYS A 357 10.55 -7.55 20.52
CA LYS A 357 10.24 -8.99 20.42
C LYS A 357 9.98 -9.40 18.96
N GLY A 358 9.22 -8.59 18.20
CA GLY A 358 8.99 -8.82 16.77
C GLY A 358 10.27 -8.78 15.95
N LEU A 359 11.13 -7.79 16.19
CA LEU A 359 12.45 -7.68 15.55
C LEU A 359 13.32 -8.91 15.82
N LYS A 360 13.32 -9.42 17.06
CA LYS A 360 14.05 -10.65 17.41
C LYS A 360 13.53 -11.87 16.65
N LEU A 361 12.21 -12.11 16.67
CA LEU A 361 11.60 -13.23 15.94
C LEU A 361 11.84 -13.15 14.42
N ALA A 362 11.82 -11.95 13.85
CA ALA A 362 12.13 -11.74 12.44
C ALA A 362 13.61 -11.96 12.12
N THR A 363 14.51 -11.58 13.03
CA THR A 363 15.96 -11.84 12.92
C THR A 363 16.23 -13.33 12.90
N ASP A 364 15.66 -14.07 13.86
CA ASP A 364 15.85 -15.53 13.96
C ASP A 364 15.36 -16.21 12.66
N GLY A 365 14.16 -15.85 12.19
CA GLY A 365 13.62 -16.40 10.95
C GLY A 365 14.39 -16.02 9.68
N PHE A 366 15.02 -14.83 9.64
CA PHE A 366 15.88 -14.43 8.52
C PHE A 366 17.23 -15.16 8.51
N LEU A 367 17.80 -15.44 9.69
CA LEU A 367 19.03 -16.21 9.79
C LEU A 367 18.83 -17.68 9.40
N GLU A 368 17.65 -18.24 9.68
CA GLU A 368 17.26 -19.58 9.25
C GLU A 368 16.99 -19.66 7.74
N ASP A 369 16.23 -18.71 7.20
CA ASP A 369 15.89 -18.63 5.78
C ASP A 369 15.96 -17.17 5.28
N PRO A 370 17.10 -16.75 4.70
CA PRO A 370 17.29 -15.38 4.25
C PRO A 370 16.51 -15.04 2.98
N LEU A 371 16.00 -16.03 2.25
CA LEU A 371 15.17 -15.82 1.07
C LEU A 371 13.70 -15.67 1.48
N GLY A 372 13.24 -16.47 2.45
CA GLY A 372 11.89 -16.44 2.99
C GLY A 372 10.83 -16.68 1.91
N VAL A 373 9.63 -16.15 2.15
CA VAL A 373 8.52 -16.25 1.18
C VAL A 373 8.82 -15.37 -0.05
N PRO A 374 8.89 -15.92 -1.27
CA PRO A 374 9.19 -15.14 -2.47
C PRO A 374 8.17 -14.01 -2.66
N MET A 375 8.62 -12.90 -3.24
CA MET A 375 7.71 -11.85 -3.70
C MET A 375 6.86 -12.37 -4.86
N ILE A 376 5.66 -11.83 -5.03
CA ILE A 376 4.82 -12.15 -6.17
C ILE A 376 5.57 -11.73 -7.45
N SER A 377 5.61 -12.62 -8.44
CA SER A 377 6.23 -12.36 -9.72
C SER A 377 5.65 -11.11 -10.39
N ASN A 378 6.50 -10.29 -11.00
CA ASN A 378 6.02 -9.14 -11.75
C ASN A 378 5.25 -9.57 -13.01
N TRP A 379 4.37 -8.68 -13.50
CA TRP A 379 3.52 -8.98 -14.65
C TRP A 379 4.31 -9.18 -15.95
N SER A 380 5.53 -8.65 -16.05
CA SER A 380 6.42 -8.92 -17.18
C SER A 380 6.83 -10.39 -17.28
N ARG A 381 7.16 -11.04 -16.15
CA ARG A 381 7.48 -12.48 -16.09
C ARG A 381 6.22 -13.32 -16.32
N VAL A 382 5.09 -12.90 -15.75
CA VAL A 382 3.80 -13.59 -15.91
C VAL A 382 3.40 -13.66 -17.38
N ALA A 383 3.45 -12.53 -18.09
CA ALA A 383 3.12 -12.47 -19.52
C ALA A 383 4.11 -13.25 -20.40
N ALA A 384 5.37 -13.38 -19.98
CA ALA A 384 6.34 -14.20 -20.70
C ALA A 384 6.06 -15.71 -20.53
N ALA A 385 5.61 -16.14 -19.34
CA ALA A 385 5.31 -17.54 -19.05
C ALA A 385 3.93 -17.98 -19.58
N VAL A 386 2.94 -17.09 -19.54
CA VAL A 386 1.57 -17.34 -20.03
C VAL A 386 1.16 -16.19 -20.96
N PRO A 387 1.44 -16.29 -22.27
CA PRO A 387 1.22 -15.20 -23.23
C PRO A 387 -0.22 -14.65 -23.28
N ASP A 388 -1.22 -15.51 -23.12
CA ASP A 388 -2.64 -15.15 -23.20
C ASP A 388 -3.24 -14.71 -21.85
N ILE A 389 -2.42 -14.56 -20.80
CA ILE A 389 -2.87 -14.28 -19.42
C ILE A 389 -3.78 -13.06 -19.31
N PHE A 390 -3.54 -12.01 -20.09
CA PHE A 390 -4.37 -10.80 -20.05
C PHE A 390 -5.73 -11.00 -20.68
N GLY A 391 -5.83 -11.85 -21.70
CA GLY A 391 -7.13 -12.26 -22.26
C GLY A 391 -7.93 -13.01 -21.20
N LEU A 392 -7.32 -14.04 -20.59
CA LEU A 392 -7.92 -14.84 -19.53
C LEU A 392 -8.38 -13.99 -18.34
N LEU A 393 -7.56 -13.03 -17.91
CA LEU A 393 -7.89 -12.17 -16.78
C LEU A 393 -9.04 -11.22 -17.08
N ILE A 394 -9.12 -10.67 -18.30
CA ILE A 394 -10.26 -9.85 -18.72
C ILE A 394 -11.52 -10.73 -18.75
N GLU A 395 -11.46 -11.86 -19.44
CA GLU A 395 -12.60 -12.79 -19.57
C GLU A 395 -13.12 -13.22 -18.20
N ALA A 396 -12.23 -13.63 -17.29
CA ALA A 396 -12.61 -14.03 -15.94
C ALA A 396 -13.36 -12.92 -15.18
N VAL A 397 -12.86 -11.69 -15.23
CA VAL A 397 -13.46 -10.56 -14.51
C VAL A 397 -14.77 -10.12 -15.16
N GLU A 398 -14.85 -10.06 -16.49
CA GLU A 398 -16.09 -9.69 -17.19
C GLU A 398 -17.16 -10.76 -17.03
N GLU A 399 -16.82 -12.05 -17.13
CA GLU A 399 -17.77 -13.14 -16.91
C GLU A 399 -18.29 -13.18 -15.48
N ASP A 400 -17.44 -13.03 -14.45
CA ASP A 400 -17.91 -12.94 -13.06
C ASP A 400 -18.81 -11.70 -12.86
N HIS A 401 -18.51 -10.61 -13.56
CA HIS A 401 -19.31 -9.39 -13.50
C HIS A 401 -20.69 -9.56 -14.16
N GLU A 402 -20.78 -10.28 -15.27
CA GLU A 402 -22.03 -10.63 -15.96
C GLU A 402 -22.78 -11.78 -15.27
N TRP A 403 -22.07 -12.62 -14.52
CA TRP A 403 -22.62 -13.83 -13.91
C TRP A 403 -23.82 -13.55 -13.02
N ASN A 404 -24.92 -14.23 -13.34
CA ASN A 404 -26.17 -14.23 -12.61
C ASN A 404 -26.70 -15.69 -12.48
N PRO A 405 -26.56 -16.33 -11.31
CA PRO A 405 -26.94 -17.75 -11.14
C PRO A 405 -28.45 -18.02 -11.27
N ALA A 406 -29.31 -16.98 -11.20
CA ALA A 406 -30.73 -17.14 -11.47
C ALA A 406 -30.99 -17.52 -12.93
N ALA A 407 -30.18 -17.00 -13.87
CA ALA A 407 -30.26 -17.33 -15.29
C ALA A 407 -29.74 -18.74 -15.59
N GLU A 408 -28.69 -19.19 -14.89
CA GLU A 408 -28.16 -20.57 -15.01
C GLU A 408 -29.15 -21.62 -14.48
N ALA A 409 -29.84 -21.32 -13.38
CA ALA A 409 -30.88 -22.21 -12.84
C ALA A 409 -32.12 -22.28 -13.75
N GLU A 410 -32.40 -21.24 -14.53
CA GLU A 410 -33.48 -21.20 -15.51
C GLU A 410 -33.09 -21.95 -16.80
N GLN A 411 -31.84 -21.81 -17.25
CA GLN A 411 -31.26 -22.60 -18.36
C GLN A 411 -31.06 -24.08 -18.03
N ALA A 412 -30.79 -24.44 -16.76
CA ALA A 412 -30.69 -25.83 -16.33
C ALA A 412 -32.07 -26.49 -16.10
N ARG A 413 -33.14 -25.69 -16.08
CA ARG A 413 -34.54 -26.16 -15.97
C ARG A 413 -35.28 -26.18 -17.31
N ALA A 414 -34.78 -25.46 -18.30
CA ALA A 414 -35.20 -25.53 -19.71
C ALA A 414 -34.49 -26.68 -20.43
#